data_AF-F7S762-F1
#
_entry.id   AF-F7S762-F1
#
_cell.length_a   1.000
_cell.length_b   1.000
_cell.length_c   1.000
_cell.angle_alpha   90.00
_cell.angle_beta   90.00
_cell.angle_gamma   90.00
#
_symmetry.space_group_name_H-M   'P 1'
#
loop_
_entity.id
_entity.type
_entity.pdbx_description
1 polymer ?
#
loop_
_entity_poly.entity_id
_entity_poly.type
_entity_poly.pdbx_seq_one_letter_code
_entity_poly.pdbx_strand_id
1 'polypeptide(L)'
;MVRLRDGASLLVGVDGTMIRRLNDLIRRSFLIGFGLTLSLGLAAGIGFGRKALARVNAVSLASREIMAGDLSRRIPLAGTGDEFDRLAETVNAMLDRMQHLMENLGAVGNDIAHDLRSPLARLRETLELALRDPDPAAAGAAIAEAIAQVDGALALCGAILRLAQIETGARRASFSDIDLTDLLDRLVETYETVAEEAGHRLAAHVPRGLAIRGDAQLLNQMFANLIENAITHAG
;
A
#
# COMPACT_ATOMS: atom_id res chain seq x y z
N MET A 1 78.04 39.09 33.52
CA MET A 1 79.48 39.44 33.51
C MET A 1 79.78 40.10 34.84
N VAL A 2 80.68 39.53 35.64
CA VAL A 2 81.03 40.05 36.98
C VAL A 2 82.49 40.47 36.97
N ARG A 3 82.81 41.69 37.43
CA ARG A 3 84.20 42.20 37.50
C ARG A 3 84.81 41.80 38.84
N LEU A 4 85.99 41.19 38.79
CA LEU A 4 86.77 40.78 39.95
C LEU A 4 87.65 41.94 40.44
N ARG A 5 88.09 41.88 41.70
CA ARG A 5 88.87 42.95 42.36
C ARG A 5 90.19 43.31 41.66
N ASP A 6 90.74 42.40 40.87
CA ASP A 6 92.01 42.60 40.16
C ASP A 6 91.84 43.12 38.71
N GLY A 7 90.66 43.65 38.36
CA GLY A 7 90.37 44.19 37.03
C GLY A 7 90.01 43.15 35.96
N ALA A 8 90.14 41.85 36.26
CA ALA A 8 89.69 40.76 35.40
C ALA A 8 88.15 40.66 35.35
N SER A 9 87.60 40.20 34.22
CA SER A 9 86.15 40.02 34.04
C SER A 9 85.79 38.55 33.93
N LEU A 10 84.87 38.05 34.76
CA LEU A 10 84.33 36.70 34.66
C LEU A 10 83.05 36.70 33.83
N LEU A 11 83.05 35.94 32.73
CA LEU A 11 81.87 35.67 31.91
C LEU A 11 81.39 34.23 32.18
N VAL A 12 80.26 34.10 32.85
CA VAL A 12 79.58 32.80 33.01
C VAL A 12 78.58 32.65 31.86
N GLY A 13 78.91 31.80 30.89
CA GLY A 13 77.97 31.38 29.85
C GLY A 13 77.23 30.13 30.31
N VAL A 14 75.90 30.20 30.44
CA VAL A 14 75.08 29.01 30.65
C VAL A 14 74.95 28.31 29.30
N ASP A 15 75.33 27.03 29.22
CA ASP A 15 75.23 26.27 27.99
C ASP A 15 73.75 26.02 27.63
N GLY A 16 73.24 26.78 26.65
CA GLY A 16 71.87 26.65 26.14
C GLY A 16 71.62 25.41 25.28
N THR A 17 72.63 24.55 25.06
CA THR A 17 72.47 23.32 24.25
C THR A 17 71.45 22.35 24.86
N MET A 18 71.34 22.28 26.18
CA MET A 18 70.36 21.44 26.88
C MET A 18 68.92 21.88 26.60
N ILE A 19 68.65 23.19 26.67
CA ILE A 19 67.33 23.78 26.41
C ILE A 19 66.94 23.57 24.92
N ARG A 20 67.89 23.74 24.00
CA ARG A 20 67.65 23.50 22.57
C ARG A 20 67.33 22.03 22.26
N ARG A 21 68.08 21.09 22.85
CA ARG A 21 67.82 19.65 22.70
C ARG A 21 66.44 19.27 23.25
N LEU A 22 66.07 19.77 24.43
CA LEU A 22 64.76 19.49 25.01
C LEU A 22 63.62 20.00 24.12
N ASN A 23 63.74 21.23 23.59
CA ASN A 23 62.76 21.78 22.65
C ASN A 23 62.66 20.98 21.35
N ASP A 24 63.79 20.51 20.80
CA ASP A 24 63.77 19.67 19.59
C ASP A 24 63.13 18.31 19.82
N LEU A 25 63.38 17.67 20.98
CA LEU A 25 62.71 16.43 21.37
C LEU A 25 61.20 16.63 21.53
N ILE A 26 60.78 17.71 22.21
CA ILE A 26 59.37 18.04 22.40
C ILE A 26 58.72 18.30 21.03
N ARG A 27 59.31 19.15 20.19
CA ARG A 27 58.81 19.47 18.85
C ARG A 27 58.67 18.22 17.97
N ARG A 28 59.68 17.35 17.95
CA ARG A 28 59.66 16.13 17.14
C ARG A 28 58.59 15.15 17.63
N SER A 29 58.46 15.00 18.94
CA SER A 29 57.42 14.16 19.54
C SER A 29 56.02 14.71 19.23
N PHE A 30 55.84 16.04 19.29
CA PHE A 30 54.60 16.71 18.88
C PHE A 30 54.28 16.48 17.40
N LEU A 31 55.26 16.65 16.50
CA LEU A 31 55.05 16.47 15.06
C LEU A 31 54.66 15.03 14.71
N ILE A 32 55.32 14.04 15.35
CA ILE A 32 55.00 12.63 15.14
C ILE A 32 53.60 12.31 15.69
N GLY A 33 53.29 12.75 16.92
CA GLY A 33 51.98 12.53 17.53
C GLY A 33 50.85 13.20 16.74
N PHE A 34 51.06 14.43 16.29
CA PHE A 34 50.11 15.15 15.43
C PHE A 34 49.93 14.45 14.09
N GLY A 35 51.02 14.04 13.43
CA GLY A 35 50.97 13.32 12.16
C GLY A 35 50.23 12.00 12.26
N LEU A 36 50.45 11.21 13.33
CA LEU A 36 49.74 9.97 13.59
C LEU A 36 48.25 10.20 13.88
N THR A 37 47.91 11.21 14.67
CA THR A 37 46.51 11.53 14.98
C THR A 37 45.77 12.00 13.73
N LEU A 38 46.40 12.85 12.92
CA LEU A 38 45.84 13.34 11.67
C LEU A 38 45.65 12.21 10.66
N SER A 39 46.63 11.31 10.52
CA SER A 39 46.53 10.19 9.58
C SER A 39 45.44 9.19 9.98
N LEU A 40 45.32 8.87 11.28
CA LEU A 40 44.22 8.03 11.78
C LEU A 40 42.86 8.69 11.55
N GLY A 41 42.73 9.98 11.86
CA GLY A 41 41.49 10.73 11.65
C GLY A 41 41.06 10.75 10.19
N LEU A 42 41.99 10.98 9.26
CA LEU A 42 41.72 10.95 7.82
C LEU A 42 41.31 9.54 7.37
N ALA A 43 42.05 8.52 7.79
CA ALA A 43 41.77 7.13 7.41
C ALA A 43 40.39 6.69 7.91
N ALA A 44 40.05 7.00 9.17
CA ALA A 44 38.74 6.71 9.75
C ALA A 44 37.62 7.48 9.02
N GLY A 45 37.81 8.78 8.77
CA GLY A 45 36.83 9.62 8.07
C GLY A 45 36.56 9.14 6.64
N ILE A 46 37.61 8.81 5.88
CA ILE A 46 37.47 8.28 4.51
C ILE A 46 36.79 6.90 4.54
N GLY A 47 37.18 6.01 5.46
CA GLY A 47 36.58 4.69 5.60
C GLY A 47 35.08 4.75 5.92
N PHE A 48 34.71 5.57 6.91
CA PHE A 48 33.32 5.76 7.31
C PHE A 48 32.50 6.42 6.19
N GLY A 49 33.03 7.47 5.56
CA GLY A 49 32.38 8.15 4.44
C GLY A 49 32.10 7.22 3.27
N ARG A 50 33.08 6.38 2.87
CA ARG A 50 32.89 5.40 1.79
C ARG A 50 31.83 4.35 2.12
N LYS A 51 31.82 3.83 3.35
CA LYS A 51 30.83 2.84 3.79
C LYS A 51 29.41 3.43 3.79
N ALA A 52 29.25 4.64 4.30
CA ALA A 52 27.96 5.35 4.28
C ALA A 52 27.46 5.59 2.84
N LEU A 53 28.34 6.09 1.95
CA LEU A 53 27.99 6.33 0.55
C LEU A 53 27.61 5.04 -0.19
N ALA A 54 28.32 3.93 0.07
CA ALA A 54 28.00 2.64 -0.52
C ALA A 54 26.60 2.16 -0.14
N ARG A 55 26.19 2.34 1.14
CA ARG A 55 24.84 1.99 1.60
C ARG A 55 23.76 2.86 0.96
N VAL A 56 23.99 4.17 0.87
CA VAL A 56 23.07 5.08 0.18
C VAL A 56 22.91 4.69 -1.29
N ASN A 57 24.00 4.34 -1.97
CA ASN A 57 23.94 3.87 -3.35
C ASN A 57 23.19 2.55 -3.50
N ALA A 58 23.37 1.60 -2.56
CA ALA A 58 22.63 0.34 -2.58
C ALA A 58 21.12 0.56 -2.46
N VAL A 59 20.69 1.44 -1.55
CA VAL A 59 19.28 1.85 -1.43
C VAL A 59 18.81 2.52 -2.72
N SER A 60 19.57 3.47 -3.25
CA SER A 60 19.21 4.20 -4.48
C SER A 60 19.04 3.28 -5.68
N LEU A 61 19.93 2.30 -5.83
CA LEU A 61 19.93 1.35 -6.94
C LEU A 61 18.74 0.40 -6.82
N ALA A 62 18.51 -0.18 -5.63
CA ALA A 62 17.33 -0.98 -5.35
C ALA A 62 16.04 -0.19 -5.62
N SER A 63 15.94 1.06 -5.18
CA SER A 63 14.78 1.91 -5.44
C SER A 63 14.53 2.15 -6.93
N ARG A 64 15.58 2.33 -7.76
CA ARG A 64 15.43 2.49 -9.21
C ARG A 64 14.91 1.23 -9.89
N GLU A 65 15.42 0.07 -9.50
CA GLU A 65 14.97 -1.23 -10.03
C GLU A 65 13.53 -1.54 -9.62
N ILE A 66 13.18 -1.23 -8.37
CA ILE A 66 11.80 -1.31 -7.86
C ILE A 66 10.88 -0.39 -8.67
N MET A 67 11.30 0.85 -8.92
CA MET A 67 10.54 1.79 -9.77
C MET A 67 10.41 1.31 -11.23
N ALA A 68 11.33 0.48 -11.70
CA ALA A 68 11.25 -0.14 -13.02
C ALA A 68 10.31 -1.37 -13.08
N GLY A 69 9.72 -1.78 -11.94
CA GLY A 69 8.67 -2.79 -11.86
C GLY A 69 9.08 -4.11 -11.20
N ASP A 70 10.35 -4.29 -10.81
CA ASP A 70 10.79 -5.49 -10.10
C ASP A 70 10.60 -5.35 -8.58
N LEU A 71 9.38 -5.60 -8.12
CA LEU A 71 9.02 -5.57 -6.70
C LEU A 71 9.55 -6.77 -5.91
N SER A 72 10.19 -7.76 -6.55
CA SER A 72 10.81 -8.89 -5.85
C SER A 72 12.15 -8.52 -5.21
N ARG A 73 12.73 -7.38 -5.61
CA ARG A 73 13.98 -6.87 -5.06
C ARG A 73 13.80 -6.38 -3.63
N ARG A 74 14.86 -6.55 -2.84
CA ARG A 74 14.92 -6.10 -1.45
C ARG A 74 16.19 -5.31 -1.23
N ILE A 75 16.11 -4.33 -0.34
CA ILE A 75 17.29 -3.58 0.12
C ILE A 75 18.13 -4.53 0.98
N PRO A 76 19.43 -4.71 0.67
CA PRO A 76 20.30 -5.60 1.42
C PRO A 76 20.55 -5.06 2.83
N LEU A 77 20.45 -5.96 3.82
CA LEU A 77 20.79 -5.68 5.22
C LEU A 77 22.30 -5.88 5.43
N ALA A 78 22.93 -4.94 6.12
CA ALA A 78 24.35 -5.03 6.48
C ALA A 78 24.59 -5.86 7.75
N GLY A 79 23.53 -6.18 8.50
CA GLY A 79 23.60 -6.99 9.73
C GLY A 79 24.28 -6.27 10.89
N THR A 80 24.40 -4.96 10.82
CA THR A 80 25.01 -4.08 11.82
C THR A 80 24.03 -3.67 12.92
N GLY A 81 22.72 -3.75 12.67
CA GLY A 81 21.67 -3.35 13.61
C GLY A 81 21.59 -1.83 13.81
N ASP A 82 22.12 -1.05 12.87
CA ASP A 82 22.09 0.41 12.91
C ASP A 82 20.85 0.98 12.20
N GLU A 83 20.76 2.31 12.16
CA GLU A 83 19.61 3.03 11.61
C GLU A 83 19.38 2.72 10.12
N PHE A 84 20.44 2.36 9.37
CA PHE A 84 20.30 1.97 7.97
C PHE A 84 19.65 0.61 7.82
N ASP A 85 19.98 -0.35 8.69
CA ASP A 85 19.32 -1.67 8.69
C ASP A 85 17.83 -1.53 9.04
N ARG A 86 17.49 -0.71 10.04
CA ARG A 86 16.07 -0.42 10.37
C ARG A 86 15.30 0.21 9.21
N LEU A 87 15.93 1.14 8.48
CA LEU A 87 15.32 1.73 7.29
C LEU A 87 15.10 0.68 6.21
N ALA A 88 16.10 -0.17 5.94
CA ALA A 88 16.00 -1.25 4.96
C ALA A 88 14.90 -2.25 5.32
N GLU A 89 14.78 -2.66 6.59
CA GLU A 89 13.69 -3.50 7.09
C GLU A 89 12.31 -2.86 6.84
N THR A 90 12.16 -1.58 7.19
CA THR A 90 10.90 -0.84 7.01
C THR A 90 10.49 -0.76 5.55
N VAL A 91 11.45 -0.44 4.66
CA VAL A 91 11.19 -0.37 3.21
C VAL A 91 10.89 -1.77 2.65
N ASN A 92 11.61 -2.81 3.08
CA ASN A 92 11.33 -4.17 2.66
C ASN A 92 9.93 -4.64 3.08
N ALA A 93 9.48 -4.33 4.30
CA ALA A 93 8.12 -4.62 4.73
C ALA A 93 7.06 -3.89 3.89
N MET A 94 7.33 -2.64 3.49
CA MET A 94 6.47 -1.90 2.56
C MET A 94 6.42 -2.58 1.17
N LEU A 95 7.56 -3.08 0.68
CA LEU A 95 7.65 -3.83 -0.59
C LEU A 95 6.88 -5.16 -0.53
N ASP A 96 7.02 -5.92 0.57
CA ASP A 96 6.25 -7.15 0.79
C ASP A 96 4.74 -6.85 0.74
N ARG A 97 4.32 -5.75 1.38
CA ARG A 97 2.92 -5.34 1.36
C ARG A 97 2.44 -4.96 -0.05
N MET A 98 3.23 -4.22 -0.81
CA MET A 98 2.90 -3.87 -2.20
C MET A 98 2.82 -5.12 -3.09
N GLN A 99 3.77 -6.04 -2.95
CA GLN A 99 3.79 -7.28 -3.73
C GLN A 99 2.53 -8.12 -3.46
N HIS A 100 2.16 -8.32 -2.19
CA HIS A 100 0.92 -9.01 -1.84
C HIS A 100 -0.34 -8.33 -2.40
N LEU A 101 -0.39 -7.00 -2.41
CA LEU A 101 -1.52 -6.27 -2.99
C LEU A 101 -1.62 -6.48 -4.52
N MET A 102 -0.48 -6.50 -5.23
CA MET A 102 -0.47 -6.73 -6.67
C MET A 102 -0.78 -8.19 -7.03
N GLU A 103 -0.28 -9.16 -6.27
CA GLU A 103 -0.61 -10.58 -6.42
C GLU A 103 -2.11 -10.81 -6.24
N ASN A 104 -2.70 -10.24 -5.18
CA ASN A 104 -4.14 -10.33 -4.93
C ASN A 104 -4.97 -9.68 -6.05
N LEU A 105 -4.57 -8.50 -6.53
CA LEU A 105 -5.25 -7.84 -7.64
C LEU A 105 -5.19 -8.67 -8.92
N GLY A 106 -4.05 -9.31 -9.20
CA GLY A 106 -3.87 -10.21 -10.33
C GLY A 106 -4.76 -11.46 -10.23
N ALA A 107 -4.81 -12.10 -9.06
CA ALA A 107 -5.66 -13.26 -8.81
C ALA A 107 -7.15 -12.92 -9.01
N VAL A 108 -7.63 -11.83 -8.39
CA VAL A 108 -9.01 -11.36 -8.56
C VAL A 108 -9.32 -11.06 -10.03
N GLY A 109 -8.41 -10.41 -10.75
CA GLY A 109 -8.58 -10.13 -12.17
C GLY A 109 -8.70 -11.41 -13.02
N ASN A 110 -7.92 -12.43 -12.71
CA ASN A 110 -7.99 -13.72 -13.39
C ASN A 110 -9.31 -14.46 -13.10
N ASP A 111 -9.76 -14.43 -11.85
CA ASP A 111 -11.02 -15.06 -11.44
C ASP A 111 -12.22 -14.38 -12.11
N ILE A 112 -12.24 -13.03 -12.15
CA ILE A 112 -13.26 -12.26 -12.89
C ILE A 112 -13.25 -12.64 -14.38
N ALA A 113 -12.07 -12.72 -15.00
CA ALA A 113 -11.96 -13.09 -16.40
C ALA A 113 -12.49 -14.51 -16.68
N HIS A 114 -12.32 -15.44 -15.73
CA HIS A 114 -12.86 -16.78 -15.82
C HIS A 114 -14.40 -16.78 -15.70
N ASP A 115 -14.92 -16.09 -14.68
CA ASP A 115 -16.36 -16.01 -14.41
C ASP A 115 -17.13 -15.30 -15.52
N LEU A 116 -16.50 -14.39 -16.27
CA LEU A 116 -17.08 -13.76 -17.45
C LEU A 116 -16.96 -14.61 -18.72
N ARG A 117 -15.92 -15.46 -18.84
CA ARG A 117 -15.72 -16.28 -20.05
C ARG A 117 -16.85 -17.28 -20.26
N SER A 118 -17.33 -17.91 -19.20
CA SER A 118 -18.41 -18.91 -19.26
C SER A 118 -19.75 -18.34 -19.77
N PRO A 119 -20.31 -17.24 -19.20
CA PRO A 119 -21.55 -16.65 -19.72
C PRO A 119 -21.37 -16.06 -21.12
N LEU A 120 -20.22 -15.47 -21.45
CA LEU A 120 -19.98 -14.94 -22.81
C LEU A 120 -19.86 -16.05 -23.87
N ALA A 121 -19.26 -17.20 -23.53
CA ALA A 121 -19.20 -18.35 -24.41
C ALA A 121 -20.59 -18.92 -24.69
N ARG A 122 -21.42 -19.05 -23.63
CA ARG A 122 -22.82 -19.48 -23.75
C ARG A 122 -23.64 -18.50 -24.58
N LEU A 123 -23.48 -17.20 -24.35
CA LEU A 123 -24.16 -16.16 -25.11
C LEU A 123 -23.87 -16.28 -26.60
N ARG A 124 -22.59 -16.47 -26.94
CA ARG A 124 -22.14 -16.66 -28.32
C ARG A 124 -22.77 -17.92 -28.93
N GLU A 125 -22.82 -19.03 -28.20
CA GLU A 125 -23.43 -20.28 -28.67
C GLU A 125 -24.94 -20.12 -28.91
N THR A 126 -25.67 -19.54 -27.96
CA THR A 126 -27.12 -19.26 -28.09
C THR A 126 -27.41 -18.40 -29.32
N LEU A 127 -26.61 -17.36 -29.56
CA LEU A 127 -26.76 -16.49 -30.74
C LEU A 127 -26.38 -17.21 -32.06
N GLU A 128 -25.37 -18.09 -32.05
CA GLU A 128 -25.01 -18.91 -33.23
C GLU A 128 -26.11 -19.92 -33.59
N LEU A 129 -26.78 -20.49 -32.59
CA LEU A 129 -27.94 -21.37 -32.80
C LEU A 129 -29.13 -20.58 -33.35
N ALA A 130 -29.44 -19.41 -32.76
CA ALA A 130 -30.51 -18.53 -33.24
C ALA A 130 -30.32 -18.13 -34.71
N LEU A 131 -29.08 -17.86 -35.14
CA LEU A 131 -28.76 -17.47 -36.52
C LEU A 131 -28.97 -18.61 -37.52
N ARG A 132 -28.84 -19.87 -37.08
CA ARG A 132 -28.99 -21.05 -37.93
C ARG A 132 -30.42 -21.58 -37.97
N ASP A 133 -31.27 -21.13 -37.06
CA ASP A 133 -32.66 -21.58 -36.97
C ASP A 133 -33.53 -20.84 -38.00
N PRO A 134 -34.17 -21.56 -38.95
CA PRO A 134 -35.08 -20.94 -39.90
C PRO A 134 -36.43 -20.52 -39.31
N ASP A 135 -36.77 -20.95 -38.09
CA ASP A 135 -38.01 -20.55 -37.40
C ASP A 135 -37.83 -19.20 -36.65
N PRO A 136 -38.55 -18.13 -37.05
CA PRO A 136 -38.49 -16.84 -36.37
C PRO A 136 -38.89 -16.88 -34.89
N ALA A 137 -39.77 -17.80 -34.49
CA ALA A 137 -40.19 -17.93 -33.10
C ALA A 137 -39.07 -18.52 -32.24
N ALA A 138 -38.37 -19.55 -32.73
CA ALA A 138 -37.23 -20.15 -32.07
C ALA A 138 -36.04 -19.16 -31.99
N ALA A 139 -35.78 -18.41 -33.06
CA ALA A 139 -34.77 -17.34 -33.06
C ALA A 139 -35.10 -16.24 -32.03
N GLY A 140 -36.37 -15.84 -31.92
CA GLY A 140 -36.82 -14.88 -30.91
C GLY A 140 -36.62 -15.36 -29.47
N ALA A 141 -36.92 -16.63 -29.20
CA ALA A 141 -36.70 -17.23 -27.88
C ALA A 141 -35.20 -17.29 -27.51
N ALA A 142 -34.34 -17.67 -28.45
CA ALA A 142 -32.90 -17.70 -28.24
C ALA A 142 -32.30 -16.29 -28.02
N ILE A 143 -32.81 -15.26 -28.70
CA ILE A 143 -32.43 -13.86 -28.44
C ILE A 143 -32.85 -13.41 -27.04
N ALA A 144 -34.05 -13.79 -26.58
CA ALA A 144 -34.50 -13.48 -25.23
C ALA A 144 -33.63 -14.16 -24.16
N GLU A 145 -33.24 -15.42 -24.37
CA GLU A 145 -32.28 -16.12 -23.52
C GLU A 145 -30.91 -15.44 -23.51
N ALA A 146 -30.41 -15.02 -24.68
CA ALA A 146 -29.17 -14.27 -24.81
C ALA A 146 -29.20 -12.96 -24.01
N ILE A 147 -30.30 -12.20 -24.05
CA ILE A 147 -30.47 -10.98 -23.25
C ILE A 147 -30.39 -11.31 -21.74
N ALA A 148 -31.09 -12.35 -21.28
CA ALA A 148 -31.03 -12.76 -19.88
C ALA A 148 -29.60 -13.16 -19.44
N GLN A 149 -28.81 -13.78 -20.32
CA GLN A 149 -27.40 -14.08 -20.05
C GLN A 149 -26.53 -12.82 -19.95
N VAL A 150 -26.80 -11.79 -20.77
CA VAL A 150 -26.13 -10.48 -20.67
C VAL A 150 -26.47 -9.78 -19.35
N ASP A 151 -27.75 -9.78 -18.95
CA ASP A 151 -28.19 -9.17 -17.70
C ASP A 151 -27.52 -9.84 -16.49
N GLY A 152 -27.39 -11.17 -16.50
CA GLY A 152 -26.64 -11.91 -15.49
C GLY A 152 -25.15 -11.50 -15.42
N ALA A 153 -24.49 -11.35 -16.56
CA ALA A 153 -23.10 -10.88 -16.61
C ALA A 153 -22.94 -9.43 -16.12
N LEU A 154 -23.89 -8.54 -16.45
CA LEU A 154 -23.91 -7.16 -15.96
C LEU A 154 -24.14 -7.11 -14.43
N ALA A 155 -25.02 -7.96 -13.89
CA ALA A 155 -25.25 -8.07 -12.46
C ALA A 155 -23.99 -8.52 -11.70
N LEU A 156 -23.25 -9.49 -12.27
CA LEU A 156 -21.96 -9.95 -11.73
C LEU A 156 -20.91 -8.82 -11.74
N CYS A 157 -20.74 -8.12 -12.86
CA CYS A 157 -19.87 -6.94 -12.94
C CYS A 157 -20.24 -5.88 -11.89
N GLY A 158 -21.54 -5.61 -11.71
CA GLY A 158 -22.04 -4.74 -10.67
C GLY A 158 -21.68 -5.22 -9.26
N ALA A 159 -21.78 -6.53 -9.00
CA ALA A 159 -21.41 -7.12 -7.71
C ALA A 159 -19.92 -6.98 -7.41
N ILE A 160 -19.05 -7.21 -8.41
CA ILE A 160 -17.59 -7.05 -8.29
C ILE A 160 -17.22 -5.59 -7.99
N LEU A 161 -17.78 -4.64 -8.75
CA LEU A 161 -17.55 -3.21 -8.50
C LEU A 161 -18.02 -2.80 -7.10
N ARG A 162 -19.13 -3.38 -6.64
CA ARG A 162 -19.61 -3.16 -5.27
C ARG A 162 -18.63 -3.72 -4.24
N LEU A 163 -18.05 -4.89 -4.46
CA LEU A 163 -17.05 -5.46 -3.54
C LEU A 163 -15.80 -4.59 -3.47
N ALA A 164 -15.24 -4.18 -4.61
CA ALA A 164 -14.03 -3.34 -4.68
C ALA A 164 -14.20 -1.99 -3.95
N GLN A 165 -15.39 -1.39 -4.03
CA GLN A 165 -15.71 -0.15 -3.31
C GLN A 165 -15.87 -0.35 -1.78
N ILE A 166 -16.23 -1.55 -1.32
CA ILE A 166 -16.28 -1.89 0.10
C ILE A 166 -14.87 -2.04 0.65
N GLU A 167 -14.00 -2.77 -0.06
CA GLU A 167 -12.62 -3.05 0.36
C GLU A 167 -11.75 -1.79 0.43
N THR A 168 -11.93 -0.85 -0.49
CA THR A 168 -11.17 0.41 -0.52
C THR A 168 -11.58 1.41 0.56
N GLY A 169 -12.65 1.12 1.33
CA GLY A 169 -13.15 2.02 2.39
C GLY A 169 -13.66 3.37 1.88
N ALA A 170 -13.63 3.61 0.56
CA ALA A 170 -14.06 4.84 -0.10
C ALA A 170 -15.54 5.17 0.19
N ARG A 171 -16.34 4.16 0.54
CA ARG A 171 -17.75 4.32 0.89
C ARG A 171 -18.05 4.87 2.28
N ARG A 172 -17.07 4.97 3.20
CA ARG A 172 -17.29 5.63 4.51
C ARG A 172 -17.57 7.14 4.38
N ALA A 173 -17.19 7.76 3.27
CA ALA A 173 -17.45 9.17 3.00
C ALA A 173 -18.95 9.50 2.75
N SER A 174 -19.78 8.49 2.45
CA SER A 174 -21.21 8.63 2.16
C SER A 174 -22.11 8.41 3.39
N PHE A 175 -21.52 8.14 4.56
CA PHE A 175 -22.31 7.87 5.77
C PHE A 175 -22.94 9.17 6.31
N SER A 176 -24.26 9.25 6.22
CA SER A 176 -25.07 10.34 6.76
C SER A 176 -26.09 9.81 7.77
N ASP A 177 -26.69 10.73 8.53
CA ASP A 177 -27.86 10.39 9.33
C ASP A 177 -29.06 10.19 8.38
N ILE A 178 -29.68 9.02 8.46
CA ILE A 178 -30.76 8.58 7.59
C ILE A 178 -31.96 8.24 8.46
N ASP A 179 -33.13 8.75 8.09
CA ASP A 179 -34.40 8.30 8.65
C ASP A 179 -34.74 6.93 8.06
N LEU A 180 -34.57 5.89 8.87
CA LEU A 180 -34.83 4.52 8.49
C LEU A 180 -36.33 4.24 8.38
N THR A 181 -37.17 4.99 9.09
CA THR A 181 -38.63 4.88 9.00
C THR A 181 -39.07 5.22 7.56
N ASP A 182 -38.67 6.38 7.07
CA ASP A 182 -39.01 6.84 5.72
C ASP A 182 -38.48 5.91 4.62
N LEU A 183 -37.28 5.35 4.81
CA LEU A 183 -36.68 4.43 3.84
C LEU A 183 -37.45 3.11 3.75
N LEU A 184 -37.81 2.53 4.90
CA LEU A 184 -38.54 1.26 4.95
C LEU A 184 -39.99 1.41 4.49
N ASP A 185 -40.64 2.52 4.80
CA ASP A 185 -42.02 2.80 4.35
C ASP A 185 -42.09 2.85 2.81
N ARG A 186 -41.13 3.51 2.15
CA ARG A 186 -41.05 3.54 0.68
C ARG A 186 -40.80 2.16 0.06
N LEU A 187 -39.95 1.36 0.70
CA LEU A 187 -39.66 0.00 0.23
C LEU A 187 -40.89 -0.90 0.34
N VAL A 188 -41.63 -0.79 1.44
CA VAL A 188 -42.86 -1.56 1.64
C VAL A 188 -43.90 -1.16 0.60
N GLU A 189 -44.10 0.13 0.35
CA GLU A 189 -45.00 0.63 -0.71
C GLU A 189 -44.59 0.12 -2.10
N THR A 190 -43.28 0.06 -2.38
CA THR A 190 -42.77 -0.43 -3.67
C THR A 190 -42.99 -1.94 -3.87
N TYR A 191 -42.85 -2.73 -2.80
CA TYR A 191 -42.91 -4.20 -2.86
C TYR A 191 -44.25 -4.78 -2.42
N GLU A 192 -45.22 -3.97 -1.99
CA GLU A 192 -46.56 -4.41 -1.58
C GLU A 192 -47.26 -5.16 -2.73
N THR A 193 -47.34 -4.55 -3.91
CA THR A 193 -47.93 -5.17 -5.10
C THR A 193 -47.23 -6.47 -5.48
N VAL A 194 -45.89 -6.50 -5.43
CA VAL A 194 -45.09 -7.69 -5.79
C VAL A 194 -45.34 -8.83 -4.82
N ALA A 195 -45.46 -8.53 -3.52
CA ALA A 195 -45.79 -9.52 -2.50
C ALA A 195 -47.22 -10.05 -2.68
N GLU A 196 -48.19 -9.18 -2.98
CA GLU A 196 -49.58 -9.58 -3.23
C GLU A 196 -49.73 -10.48 -4.47
N GLU A 197 -49.04 -10.16 -5.57
CA GLU A 197 -48.98 -10.99 -6.77
C GLU A 197 -48.39 -12.38 -6.50
N ALA A 198 -47.43 -12.47 -5.57
CA ALA A 198 -46.86 -13.72 -5.09
C ALA A 198 -47.74 -14.43 -4.04
N GLY A 199 -48.89 -13.86 -3.65
CA GLY A 199 -49.80 -14.45 -2.66
C GLY A 199 -49.39 -14.23 -1.19
N HIS A 200 -48.43 -13.34 -0.94
CA HIS A 200 -47.95 -12.99 0.40
C HIS A 200 -48.51 -11.64 0.88
N ARG A 201 -48.45 -11.42 2.20
CA ARG A 201 -48.76 -10.12 2.81
C ARG A 201 -47.49 -9.52 3.39
N LEU A 202 -47.07 -8.38 2.86
CA LEU A 202 -45.96 -7.59 3.39
C LEU A 202 -46.49 -6.60 4.44
N ALA A 203 -45.87 -6.57 5.63
CA ALA A 203 -46.25 -5.63 6.69
C ALA A 203 -45.00 -5.11 7.42
N ALA A 204 -44.91 -3.79 7.57
CA ALA A 204 -43.81 -3.13 8.27
C ALA A 204 -44.25 -2.67 9.66
N HIS A 205 -43.42 -2.96 10.68
CA HIS A 205 -43.60 -2.43 12.03
C HIS A 205 -42.34 -1.66 12.44
N VAL A 206 -42.25 -0.39 12.04
CA VAL A 206 -41.08 0.46 12.26
C VAL A 206 -41.41 1.60 13.23
N PRO A 207 -40.64 1.80 14.31
CA PRO A 207 -40.78 2.99 15.17
C PRO A 207 -40.56 4.27 14.38
N ARG A 208 -41.31 5.34 14.69
CA ARG A 208 -41.15 6.64 13.99
C ARG A 208 -39.88 7.38 14.41
N GLY A 209 -39.24 8.03 13.44
CA GLY A 209 -38.05 8.86 13.66
C GLY A 209 -36.80 8.04 13.97
N LEU A 210 -36.71 6.81 13.44
CA LEU A 210 -35.57 5.94 13.66
C LEU A 210 -34.39 6.41 12.80
N ALA A 211 -33.56 7.30 13.35
CA ALA A 211 -32.38 7.79 12.67
C ALA A 211 -31.19 6.82 12.87
N ILE A 212 -30.54 6.41 11.78
CA ILE A 212 -29.30 5.64 11.82
C ILE A 212 -28.22 6.30 10.97
N ARG A 213 -26.97 6.13 11.38
CA ARG A 213 -25.83 6.58 10.57
C ARG A 213 -25.44 5.49 9.59
N GLY A 214 -25.64 5.74 8.30
CA GLY A 214 -25.45 4.73 7.26
C GLY A 214 -25.33 5.34 5.87
N ASP A 215 -25.25 4.48 4.87
CA ASP A 215 -25.37 4.87 3.46
C ASP A 215 -26.76 4.48 2.96
N ALA A 216 -27.52 5.45 2.44
CA ALA A 216 -28.92 5.27 2.09
C ALA A 216 -29.10 4.27 0.95
N GLN A 217 -28.18 4.26 -0.01
CA GLN A 217 -28.25 3.35 -1.16
C GLN A 217 -27.96 1.91 -0.72
N LEU A 218 -27.01 1.71 0.19
CA LEU A 218 -26.71 0.38 0.73
C LEU A 218 -27.83 -0.18 1.60
N LEU A 219 -28.40 0.65 2.49
CA LEU A 219 -29.53 0.25 3.31
C LEU A 219 -30.72 -0.12 2.42
N ASN A 220 -31.01 0.72 1.41
CA ASN A 220 -32.07 0.44 0.45
C ASN A 220 -31.85 -0.89 -0.27
N GLN A 221 -30.65 -1.13 -0.79
CA GLN A 221 -30.30 -2.39 -1.46
C GLN A 221 -30.39 -3.59 -0.51
N MET A 222 -29.91 -3.44 0.73
CA MET A 222 -29.94 -4.51 1.73
C MET A 222 -31.38 -4.92 2.03
N PHE A 223 -32.26 -3.96 2.32
CA PHE A 223 -33.65 -4.25 2.62
C PHE A 223 -34.41 -4.74 1.38
N ALA A 224 -34.18 -4.18 0.20
CA ALA A 224 -34.74 -4.68 -1.06
C ALA A 224 -34.39 -6.16 -1.28
N ASN A 225 -33.10 -6.51 -1.15
CA ASN A 225 -32.65 -7.90 -1.30
C ASN A 225 -33.26 -8.83 -0.24
N LEU A 226 -33.44 -8.36 1.00
CA LEU A 226 -34.07 -9.15 2.07
C LEU A 226 -35.57 -9.37 1.80
N ILE A 227 -36.28 -8.34 1.33
CA ILE A 227 -37.70 -8.43 0.98
C ILE A 227 -37.89 -9.37 -0.22
N GLU A 228 -37.07 -9.21 -1.26
CA GLU A 228 -37.11 -10.06 -2.45
C GLU A 228 -36.82 -11.53 -2.12
N ASN A 229 -35.82 -11.78 -1.28
CA ASN A 229 -35.55 -13.13 -0.76
C ASN A 229 -36.72 -13.68 0.06
N ALA A 230 -37.36 -12.85 0.88
CA ALA A 230 -38.51 -13.27 1.68
C ALA A 230 -39.69 -13.63 0.77
N ILE A 231 -40.00 -12.83 -0.25
CA ILE A 231 -41.09 -13.13 -1.20
C ILE A 231 -40.78 -14.40 -2.02
N THR A 232 -39.52 -14.59 -2.42
CA THR A 232 -39.13 -15.73 -3.27
C THR A 232 -39.07 -17.05 -2.50
N HIS A 233 -38.76 -17.01 -1.19
CA HIS A 233 -38.47 -18.20 -0.39
C HIS A 233 -39.38 -18.43 0.81
N ALA A 234 -40.25 -17.48 1.17
CA ALA A 234 -41.31 -17.74 2.15
C ALA A 234 -42.38 -18.59 1.47
N GLY A 235 -42.63 -19.78 2.02
CA GLY A 235 -43.71 -20.68 1.58
C GLY A 235 -45.07 -20.25 2.10
#